data_AF-A0A415SDU6-F1
#
_entry.id   AF-A0A415SDU6-F1
#
_cell.length_a   1.000
_cell.length_b   1.000
_cell.length_c   1.000
_cell.angle_alpha   90.00
_cell.angle_beta   90.00
_cell.angle_gamma   90.00
#
_symmetry.space_group_name_H-M   'P 1'
#
loop_
_entity.id
_entity.type
_entity.pdbx_description
1 polymer ?
#
loop_
_entity_poly.entity_id
_entity_poly.type
_entity_poly.pdbx_seq_one_letter_code
_entity_poly.pdbx_strand_id
1 'polypeptide(L)'
;MKNNKTIIKRAWKAAILLAAVAGGCIVIYRSREEPKRLSTMNTEYVVVPSYTGQIFSAVEPQDVDDIYMDDLMSRMLEVYNEIRETNYPVWTDEQVAYTTQGKYTTASEWRDYLQKKYIEIEKQNARNDTAQMILAQIVSESTLLGYDQEDYEKAKKQVEQQIIFGNGFSEKEEFLQAQQWSEEEYQDKIQETALELLKQMYVIQAIAEAEGLEPTEAEAAEAEIADEKDREEWFRTERVSRVKDFLYNNNSIK
;
A
#
# COMPACT_ATOMS: atom_id res chain seq x y z
N MET A 1 28.03 35.88 -17.37
CA MET A 1 26.62 35.43 -17.40
C MET A 1 26.58 33.96 -16.98
N LYS A 2 26.23 33.71 -15.72
CA LYS A 2 26.00 32.37 -15.17
C LYS A 2 24.52 32.05 -15.36
N ASN A 3 24.19 31.05 -16.17
CA ASN A 3 22.82 30.58 -16.30
C ASN A 3 22.49 29.62 -15.16
N ASN A 4 21.75 30.16 -14.18
CA ASN A 4 20.93 29.38 -13.26
C ASN A 4 19.89 28.60 -14.07
N LYS A 5 19.99 27.27 -14.07
CA LYS A 5 18.85 26.39 -14.32
C LYS A 5 18.66 25.51 -13.08
N THR A 6 17.82 26.05 -12.19
CA THR A 6 16.81 25.35 -11.41
C THR A 6 16.94 23.82 -11.37
N ILE A 7 17.58 23.34 -10.30
CA ILE A 7 17.48 21.97 -9.81
C ILE A 7 16.04 21.82 -9.28
N ILE A 8 15.14 21.34 -10.14
CA ILE A 8 13.75 21.05 -9.77
C ILE A 8 13.65 19.56 -9.47
N LYS A 9 13.46 19.29 -8.17
CA LYS A 9 12.83 18.13 -7.53
C LYS A 9 12.20 17.10 -8.49
N ARG A 10 12.77 15.89 -8.57
CA ARG A 10 12.05 14.65 -8.88
C ARG A 10 12.64 13.47 -8.10
N ALA A 11 12.41 13.47 -6.79
CA ALA A 11 12.36 12.23 -6.01
C ALA A 11 10.95 11.66 -6.21
N TRP A 12 10.76 10.77 -7.18
CA TRP A 12 9.44 10.16 -7.43
C TRP A 12 9.57 8.64 -7.60
N LYS A 13 8.86 7.96 -6.68
CA LYS A 13 8.38 6.57 -6.70
C LYS A 13 9.29 5.47 -6.14
N ALA A 14 9.63 5.61 -4.87
CA ALA A 14 9.58 4.49 -3.93
C ALA A 14 8.60 4.86 -2.81
N ALA A 15 7.63 3.98 -2.55
CA ALA A 15 6.67 4.04 -1.44
C ALA A 15 5.69 5.24 -1.38
N ILE A 16 4.65 5.21 -2.23
CA ILE A 16 3.31 5.66 -1.79
C ILE A 16 2.44 4.42 -1.79
N LEU A 17 2.34 3.80 -0.61
CA LEU A 17 1.39 2.73 -0.34
C LEU A 17 0.91 2.93 1.10
N LEU A 18 0.28 4.08 1.35
CA LEU A 18 -0.49 4.38 2.58
C LEU A 18 -1.31 5.68 2.47
N ALA A 19 -1.75 6.08 1.27
CA ALA A 19 -2.61 7.25 1.07
C ALA A 19 -3.80 6.92 0.16
N ALA A 20 -4.61 5.94 0.56
CA ALA A 20 -5.93 5.68 -0.03
C ALA A 20 -6.95 5.21 1.03
N VAL A 21 -6.86 5.70 2.27
CA VAL A 21 -7.91 5.47 3.29
C VAL A 21 -8.80 6.70 3.51
N ALA A 22 -8.43 7.87 2.99
CA ALA A 22 -9.25 9.09 3.14
C ALA A 22 -9.56 9.71 1.77
N GLY A 23 -10.48 9.11 1.01
CA GLY A 23 -10.80 9.63 -0.33
C GLY A 23 -11.91 8.89 -1.09
N GLY A 24 -13.06 8.69 -0.46
CA GLY A 24 -14.36 8.64 -1.12
C GLY A 24 -14.56 7.71 -2.33
N CYS A 25 -14.99 6.48 -2.06
CA CYS A 25 -16.02 5.80 -2.85
C CYS A 25 -16.92 5.01 -1.88
N ILE A 26 -17.85 5.71 -1.23
CA ILE A 26 -18.98 5.08 -0.56
C ILE A 26 -19.86 4.45 -1.64
N VAL A 27 -19.62 3.18 -1.97
CA VAL A 27 -20.64 2.38 -2.65
C VAL A 27 -21.63 1.96 -1.58
N ILE A 28 -22.81 2.61 -1.57
CA ILE A 28 -23.94 2.22 -0.73
C ILE A 28 -24.37 0.82 -1.17
N TYR A 29 -23.94 -0.21 -0.45
CA TYR A 29 -24.41 -1.57 -0.65
C TYR A 29 -25.83 -1.69 -0.09
N ARG A 30 -26.81 -1.88 -0.99
CA ARG A 30 -28.20 -2.21 -0.61
C ARG A 30 -28.25 -3.65 -0.11
N SER A 31 -28.76 -3.83 1.10
CA SER A 31 -28.82 -5.08 1.84
C SER A 31 -29.47 -6.24 1.08
N ARG A 32 -28.87 -7.43 1.21
CA ARG A 32 -29.53 -8.72 1.00
C ARG A 32 -29.10 -9.68 2.11
N GLU A 33 -30.13 -10.08 2.88
CA GLU A 33 -30.23 -11.17 3.85
C GLU A 33 -29.12 -11.29 4.90
N GLU A 34 -29.50 -11.11 6.18
CA GLU A 34 -28.64 -11.27 7.35
C GLU A 34 -27.94 -12.64 7.33
N PRO A 35 -26.61 -12.69 7.14
CA PRO A 35 -25.86 -13.90 7.39
C PRO A 35 -25.94 -14.20 8.88
N LYS A 36 -26.15 -15.46 9.25
CA LYS A 36 -26.03 -15.96 10.63
C LYS A 36 -24.79 -15.33 11.26
N ARG A 37 -24.98 -14.59 12.36
CA ARG A 37 -23.91 -13.92 13.10
C ARG A 37 -22.83 -14.93 13.49
N LEU A 38 -21.80 -15.01 12.66
CA LEU A 38 -20.48 -15.48 13.04
C LEU A 38 -20.00 -14.50 14.12
N SER A 39 -19.51 -15.04 15.23
CA SER A 39 -19.29 -14.32 16.48
C SER A 39 -18.42 -13.07 16.30
N THR A 40 -18.86 -11.93 16.84
CA THR A 40 -18.03 -10.74 17.00
C THR A 40 -16.88 -11.03 17.97
N MET A 41 -15.68 -10.56 17.63
CA MET A 41 -14.52 -10.63 18.51
C MET A 41 -14.40 -9.32 19.26
N ASN A 42 -14.31 -9.39 20.59
CA ASN A 42 -14.14 -8.23 21.45
C ASN A 42 -12.79 -8.31 22.15
N THR A 43 -11.97 -7.29 21.99
CA THR A 43 -10.74 -7.08 22.76
C THR A 43 -10.91 -5.90 23.72
N GLU A 44 -9.86 -5.53 24.43
CA GLU A 44 -9.84 -4.30 25.24
C GLU A 44 -10.01 -3.04 24.38
N TYR A 45 -9.46 -3.04 23.16
CA TYR A 45 -9.37 -1.85 22.32
C TYR A 45 -10.36 -1.81 21.15
N VAL A 46 -10.80 -2.96 20.64
CA VAL A 46 -11.68 -3.01 19.46
C VAL A 46 -12.76 -4.09 19.53
N VAL A 47 -13.89 -3.79 18.91
CA VAL A 47 -14.88 -4.79 18.49
C VAL A 47 -14.68 -5.04 17.00
N VAL A 48 -14.35 -6.28 16.66
CA VAL A 48 -14.19 -6.73 15.27
C VAL A 48 -15.42 -7.55 14.89
N PRO A 49 -16.10 -7.23 13.77
CA PRO A 49 -17.20 -8.05 13.25
C PRO A 49 -16.69 -9.43 12.83
N SER A 50 -17.58 -10.32 12.38
CA SER A 50 -17.12 -11.53 11.69
C SER A 50 -16.21 -11.14 10.53
N TYR A 51 -15.06 -11.79 10.38
CA TYR A 51 -14.08 -11.47 9.33
C TYR A 51 -13.79 -12.63 8.38
N THR A 52 -14.49 -13.77 8.56
CA THR A 52 -14.41 -14.96 7.69
C THR A 52 -15.78 -15.37 7.19
N GLY A 53 -15.81 -16.22 6.16
CA GLY A 53 -17.03 -16.79 5.59
C GLY A 53 -17.95 -15.79 4.88
N GLN A 54 -17.50 -14.55 4.67
CA GLN A 54 -18.23 -13.53 3.94
C GLN A 54 -18.01 -13.67 2.42
N ILE A 55 -18.81 -12.94 1.63
CA ILE A 55 -18.72 -12.92 0.16
C ILE A 55 -18.26 -11.55 -0.29
N PHE A 56 -17.19 -11.50 -1.08
CA PHE A 56 -16.64 -10.28 -1.66
C PHE A 56 -16.51 -10.42 -3.19
N SER A 57 -16.55 -9.28 -3.88
CA SER A 57 -16.17 -9.21 -5.29
C SER A 57 -14.66 -9.09 -5.42
N ALA A 58 -14.06 -9.84 -6.34
CA ALA A 58 -12.66 -9.66 -6.68
C ALA A 58 -12.42 -8.27 -7.28
N VAL A 59 -11.28 -7.68 -6.95
CA VAL A 59 -10.69 -6.64 -7.79
C VAL A 59 -10.14 -7.33 -9.03
N GLU A 60 -10.56 -6.89 -10.22
CA GLU A 60 -10.06 -7.46 -11.47
C GLU A 60 -8.62 -7.00 -11.73
N PRO A 61 -7.74 -7.87 -12.25
CA PRO A 61 -6.41 -7.47 -12.68
C PRO A 61 -6.51 -6.47 -13.83
N GLN A 62 -5.62 -5.49 -13.84
CA GLN A 62 -5.48 -4.60 -14.98
C GLN A 62 -5.08 -5.41 -16.23
N ASP A 63 -5.72 -5.12 -17.36
CA ASP A 63 -5.37 -5.76 -18.63
C ASP A 63 -3.99 -5.29 -19.10
N VAL A 64 -3.16 -6.25 -19.50
CA VAL A 64 -1.78 -6.02 -19.95
C VAL A 64 -1.77 -6.02 -21.48
N ASP A 65 -2.44 -5.02 -22.03
CA ASP A 65 -2.59 -4.79 -23.46
C ASP A 65 -1.38 -4.05 -24.07
N ASP A 66 -1.47 -3.70 -25.35
CA ASP A 66 -0.39 -3.00 -26.04
C ASP A 66 -0.12 -1.60 -25.48
N ILE A 67 -1.16 -0.91 -24.98
CA ILE A 67 -1.02 0.44 -24.41
C ILE A 67 -0.27 0.34 -23.08
N TYR A 68 -0.64 -0.63 -22.23
CA TYR A 68 0.09 -0.94 -21.00
C TYR A 68 1.57 -1.18 -21.29
N MET A 69 1.84 -2.05 -22.27
CA MET A 69 3.20 -2.44 -22.61
C MET A 69 4.01 -1.28 -23.22
N ASP A 70 3.39 -0.40 -23.99
CA ASP A 70 4.02 0.82 -24.52
C ASP A 70 4.40 1.79 -23.40
N ASP A 71 3.50 2.03 -22.43
CA ASP A 71 3.79 2.87 -21.28
C ASP A 71 4.88 2.28 -20.37
N LEU A 72 4.83 0.97 -20.12
CA LEU A 72 5.88 0.26 -19.39
C LEU A 72 7.25 0.42 -20.07
N MET A 73 7.34 0.09 -21.37
CA MET A 73 8.58 0.16 -22.12
C MET A 73 9.12 1.59 -22.19
N SER A 74 8.24 2.58 -22.34
CA SER A 74 8.61 4.00 -22.37
C SER A 74 9.19 4.47 -21.03
N ARG A 75 8.54 4.15 -19.90
CA ARG A 75 9.05 4.48 -18.56
C ARG A 75 10.40 3.82 -18.27
N MET A 76 10.57 2.56 -18.68
CA MET A 76 11.86 1.87 -18.54
C MET A 76 12.95 2.54 -19.39
N LEU A 77 12.61 3.02 -20.59
CA LEU A 77 13.54 3.75 -21.45
C LEU A 77 13.92 5.11 -20.87
N GLU A 78 12.96 5.83 -20.27
CA GLU A 78 13.23 7.10 -19.59
C GLU A 78 14.26 6.92 -18.48
N VAL A 79 14.09 5.90 -17.62
CA VAL A 79 15.04 5.58 -16.55
C VAL A 79 16.41 5.20 -17.13
N TYR A 80 16.44 4.39 -18.19
CA TYR A 80 17.68 4.04 -18.88
C TYR A 80 18.39 5.28 -19.43
N ASN A 81 17.65 6.15 -20.13
CA ASN A 81 18.15 7.39 -20.71
C ASN A 81 18.70 8.33 -19.64
N GLU A 82 18.03 8.43 -18.49
CA GLU A 82 18.49 9.22 -17.35
C GLU A 82 19.81 8.69 -16.78
N ILE A 83 19.88 7.38 -16.47
CA ILE A 83 21.09 6.76 -15.90
C ILE A 83 22.28 6.82 -16.86
N ARG A 84 22.01 6.73 -18.17
CA ARG A 84 23.05 6.65 -19.21
C ARG A 84 23.34 7.99 -19.86
N GLU A 85 22.64 9.06 -19.48
CA GLU A 85 22.71 10.38 -20.10
C GLU A 85 22.50 10.33 -21.63
N THR A 86 21.47 9.59 -22.06
CA THR A 86 21.10 9.41 -23.49
C THR A 86 19.69 9.92 -23.78
N ASN A 87 19.26 9.92 -25.05
CA ASN A 87 17.95 10.43 -25.47
C ASN A 87 17.21 9.54 -26.47
N TYR A 88 17.33 8.22 -26.31
CA TYR A 88 16.73 7.29 -27.26
C TYR A 88 15.21 7.42 -27.26
N PRO A 89 14.57 7.51 -28.45
CA PRO A 89 13.13 7.65 -28.56
C PRO A 89 12.40 6.32 -28.36
N VAL A 90 13.06 5.19 -28.63
CA VAL A 90 12.54 3.82 -28.49
C VAL A 90 13.68 2.86 -28.15
N TRP A 91 13.32 1.70 -27.59
CA TRP A 91 14.27 0.61 -27.35
C TRP A 91 14.78 0.02 -28.68
N THR A 92 16.09 -0.12 -28.79
CA THR A 92 16.75 -0.86 -29.87
C THR A 92 17.21 -2.23 -29.38
N ASP A 93 17.37 -3.18 -30.30
CA ASP A 93 17.87 -4.52 -29.99
C ASP A 93 19.22 -4.52 -29.26
N GLU A 94 20.13 -3.60 -29.64
CA GLU A 94 21.42 -3.42 -28.97
C GLU A 94 21.26 -3.02 -27.49
N GLN A 95 20.36 -2.07 -27.21
CA GLN A 95 20.10 -1.61 -25.85
C GLN A 95 19.43 -2.68 -25.00
N VAL A 96 18.55 -3.47 -25.60
CA VAL A 96 17.88 -4.58 -24.94
C VAL A 96 18.87 -5.69 -24.63
N ALA A 97 19.72 -6.07 -25.58
CA ALA A 97 20.79 -7.03 -25.35
C ALA A 97 21.74 -6.56 -24.25
N TYR A 98 22.12 -5.27 -24.24
CA TYR A 98 22.96 -4.71 -23.18
C TYR A 98 22.26 -4.75 -21.80
N THR A 99 21.04 -4.23 -21.71
CA THR A 99 20.29 -4.08 -20.46
C THR A 99 19.94 -5.43 -19.84
N THR A 100 19.65 -6.42 -20.69
CA THR A 100 19.27 -7.77 -20.28
C THR A 100 20.46 -8.72 -20.19
N GLN A 101 21.69 -8.20 -20.38
CA GLN A 101 22.94 -8.97 -20.38
C GLN A 101 22.92 -10.15 -21.36
N GLY A 102 22.31 -9.93 -22.53
CA GLY A 102 22.18 -10.90 -23.61
C GLY A 102 21.08 -11.94 -23.39
N LYS A 103 20.28 -11.85 -22.32
CA LYS A 103 19.15 -12.76 -22.09
C LYS A 103 18.07 -12.62 -23.16
N TYR A 104 17.85 -11.40 -23.66
CA TYR A 104 16.97 -11.11 -24.79
C TYR A 104 17.76 -10.33 -25.83
N THR A 105 17.63 -10.70 -27.09
CA THR A 105 18.43 -10.11 -28.18
C THR A 105 17.67 -9.07 -28.97
N THR A 106 16.33 -9.07 -28.87
CA THR A 106 15.48 -8.09 -29.55
C THR A 106 14.50 -7.42 -28.60
N ALA A 107 14.06 -6.22 -28.95
CA ALA A 107 13.03 -5.50 -28.19
C ALA A 107 11.69 -6.24 -28.16
N SER A 108 11.35 -6.97 -29.24
CA SER A 108 10.13 -7.78 -29.29
C SER A 108 10.19 -8.94 -28.30
N GLU A 109 11.29 -9.71 -28.27
CA GLU A 109 11.45 -10.84 -27.34
C GLU A 109 11.33 -10.39 -25.88
N TRP A 110 11.94 -9.25 -25.57
CA TRP A 110 11.88 -8.70 -24.22
C TRP A 110 10.49 -8.20 -23.86
N ARG A 111 9.80 -7.53 -24.79
CA ARG A 111 8.40 -7.10 -24.62
C ARG A 111 7.49 -8.29 -24.33
N ASP A 112 7.58 -9.37 -25.09
CA ASP A 112 6.77 -10.58 -24.90
C ASP A 112 7.02 -11.22 -23.52
N TYR A 113 8.27 -11.24 -23.07
CA TYR A 113 8.61 -11.70 -21.73
C TYR A 113 8.02 -10.80 -20.64
N LEU A 114 8.17 -9.48 -20.79
CA LEU A 114 7.65 -8.52 -19.83
C LEU A 114 6.12 -8.61 -19.77
N GLN A 115 5.43 -8.73 -20.90
CA GLN A 115 3.98 -8.87 -20.92
C GLN A 115 3.52 -10.08 -20.09
N LYS A 116 4.12 -11.25 -20.31
CA LYS A 116 3.82 -12.45 -19.51
C LYS A 116 4.10 -12.25 -18.03
N LYS A 117 5.21 -11.60 -17.69
CA LYS A 117 5.57 -11.32 -16.30
C LYS A 117 4.57 -10.36 -15.64
N TYR A 118 4.16 -9.32 -16.36
CA TYR A 118 3.25 -8.31 -15.85
C TYR A 118 1.81 -8.82 -15.73
N ILE A 119 1.37 -9.75 -16.59
CA ILE A 119 0.09 -10.46 -16.38
C ILE A 119 0.05 -11.13 -15.00
N GLU A 120 1.13 -11.80 -14.59
CA GLU A 120 1.20 -12.44 -13.27
C GLU A 120 1.33 -11.41 -12.13
N ILE A 121 2.05 -10.30 -12.36
CA ILE A 121 2.12 -9.20 -11.40
C ILE A 121 0.73 -8.58 -11.19
N GLU A 122 -0.02 -8.30 -12.25
CA GLU A 122 -1.34 -7.69 -12.12
C GLU A 122 -2.36 -8.63 -11.46
N LYS A 123 -2.25 -9.95 -11.67
CA LYS A 123 -3.02 -10.94 -10.89
C LYS A 123 -2.68 -10.88 -9.40
N GLN A 124 -1.40 -10.76 -9.05
CA GLN A 124 -0.96 -10.66 -7.66
C GLN A 124 -1.37 -9.33 -7.04
N ASN A 125 -1.33 -8.23 -7.80
CA ASN A 125 -1.83 -6.92 -7.39
C ASN A 125 -3.33 -6.98 -7.09
N ALA A 126 -4.13 -7.52 -8.02
CA ALA A 126 -5.56 -7.73 -7.84
C ALA A 126 -5.90 -8.57 -6.59
N ARG A 127 -5.11 -9.63 -6.32
CA ARG A 127 -5.22 -10.40 -5.07
C ARG A 127 -4.97 -9.54 -3.84
N ASN A 128 -3.87 -8.77 -3.84
CA ASN A 128 -3.51 -7.88 -2.73
C ASN A 128 -4.51 -6.75 -2.51
N ASP A 129 -5.10 -6.22 -3.58
CA ASP A 129 -6.11 -5.16 -3.57
C ASP A 129 -7.45 -5.71 -3.06
N THR A 130 -7.83 -6.91 -3.49
CA THR A 130 -8.99 -7.62 -2.94
C THR A 130 -8.83 -7.84 -1.43
N ALA A 131 -7.67 -8.33 -0.99
CA ALA A 131 -7.38 -8.52 0.42
C ALA A 131 -7.39 -7.18 1.21
N GLN A 132 -6.87 -6.11 0.60
CA GLN A 132 -6.91 -4.77 1.19
C GLN A 132 -8.35 -4.26 1.34
N MET A 133 -9.18 -4.47 0.32
CA MET A 133 -10.59 -4.09 0.34
C MET A 133 -11.35 -4.83 1.44
N ILE A 134 -11.13 -6.14 1.58
CA ILE A 134 -11.73 -6.95 2.65
C ILE A 134 -11.34 -6.40 4.03
N LEU A 135 -10.05 -6.17 4.25
CA LEU A 135 -9.56 -5.59 5.51
C LEU A 135 -10.17 -4.21 5.78
N ALA A 136 -10.21 -3.34 4.76
CA ALA A 136 -10.80 -2.01 4.89
C ALA A 136 -12.29 -2.07 5.26
N GLN A 137 -13.06 -3.00 4.68
CA GLN A 137 -14.46 -3.19 5.05
C GLN A 137 -14.58 -3.64 6.51
N ILE A 138 -13.80 -4.64 6.95
CA ILE A 138 -13.80 -5.12 8.34
C ILE A 138 -13.45 -3.99 9.31
N VAL A 139 -12.42 -3.19 9.01
CA VAL A 139 -12.03 -2.03 9.83
C VAL A 139 -13.15 -0.99 9.88
N SER A 140 -13.85 -0.74 8.77
CA SER A 140 -14.96 0.22 8.73
C SER A 140 -16.17 -0.22 9.56
N GLU A 141 -16.41 -1.53 9.65
CA GLU A 141 -17.46 -2.14 10.47
C GLU A 141 -17.03 -2.36 11.93
N SER A 142 -15.74 -2.20 12.23
CA SER A 142 -15.19 -2.32 13.58
C SER A 142 -15.42 -1.07 14.41
N THR A 143 -15.47 -1.23 15.73
CA THR A 143 -15.61 -0.12 16.69
C THR A 143 -14.37 -0.01 17.55
N LEU A 144 -13.75 1.17 17.61
CA LEU A 144 -12.70 1.49 18.57
C LEU A 144 -13.34 1.73 19.94
N LEU A 145 -12.93 0.94 20.94
CA LEU A 145 -13.40 1.03 22.33
C LEU A 145 -12.51 1.94 23.19
N GLY A 146 -11.22 1.98 22.87
CA GLY A 146 -10.20 2.75 23.57
C GLY A 146 -8.84 2.55 22.90
N TYR A 147 -7.81 3.14 23.48
CA TYR A 147 -6.44 3.04 22.99
C TYR A 147 -5.44 3.30 24.12
N ASP A 148 -4.23 2.80 23.96
CA ASP A 148 -3.10 3.22 24.77
C ASP A 148 -2.61 4.61 24.31
N GLN A 149 -2.23 5.47 25.26
CA GLN A 149 -1.79 6.83 24.94
C GLN A 149 -0.47 6.85 24.16
N GLU A 150 0.45 5.92 24.45
CA GLU A 150 1.71 5.80 23.72
C GLU A 150 1.46 5.41 22.25
N ASP A 151 0.56 4.46 22.02
CA ASP A 151 0.16 4.07 20.67
C ASP A 151 -0.47 5.25 19.92
N TYR A 152 -1.32 6.02 20.59
CA TYR A 152 -1.93 7.22 20.00
C TYR A 152 -0.89 8.28 19.60
N GLU A 153 0.09 8.58 20.45
CA GLU A 153 1.14 9.54 20.11
C GLU A 153 2.02 9.03 18.94
N LYS A 154 2.29 7.72 18.87
CA LYS A 154 2.99 7.10 17.74
C LYS A 154 2.19 7.23 16.44
N ALA A 155 0.90 6.88 16.49
CA ALA A 155 -0.01 7.01 15.34
C ALA A 155 -0.14 8.46 14.87
N LYS A 156 -0.28 9.40 15.81
CA LYS A 156 -0.34 10.84 15.55
C LYS A 156 0.91 11.32 14.79
N LYS A 157 2.10 10.99 15.31
CA LYS A 157 3.37 11.35 14.67
C LYS A 157 3.52 10.74 13.28
N GLN A 158 3.07 9.50 13.10
CA GLN A 158 3.07 8.85 11.80
C GLN A 158 2.15 9.58 10.82
N VAL A 159 0.94 9.95 11.23
CA VAL A 159 -0.02 10.69 10.42
C VAL A 159 0.49 12.08 10.06
N GLU A 160 1.09 12.81 11.00
CA GLU A 160 1.72 14.12 10.74
C GLU A 160 2.75 14.03 9.61
N GLN A 161 3.64 13.04 9.68
CA GLN A 161 4.63 12.81 8.63
C GLN A 161 3.96 12.42 7.31
N GLN A 162 2.98 11.52 7.34
CA GLN A 162 2.29 11.06 6.12
C GLN A 162 1.51 12.18 5.43
N ILE A 163 0.82 13.04 6.16
CA ILE A 163 0.04 14.14 5.57
C ILE A 163 0.99 15.15 4.91
N ILE A 164 2.09 15.54 5.56
CA ILE A 164 3.02 16.53 4.99
C ILE A 164 3.77 15.92 3.79
N PHE A 165 4.48 14.82 4.00
CA PHE A 165 5.34 14.24 2.96
C PHE A 165 4.55 13.57 1.85
N GLY A 166 3.40 12.95 2.16
CA GLY A 166 2.52 12.32 1.17
C GLY A 166 1.92 13.31 0.19
N ASN A 167 1.81 14.59 0.57
CA ASN A 167 1.38 15.67 -0.31
C ASN A 167 2.55 16.38 -1.02
N GLY A 168 3.78 15.85 -0.92
CA GLY A 168 4.96 16.40 -1.59
C GLY A 168 5.56 17.64 -0.93
N PHE A 169 5.15 17.95 0.30
CA PHE A 169 5.70 19.04 1.10
C PHE A 169 6.79 18.51 2.03
N SER A 170 7.70 19.39 2.43
CA SER A 170 8.74 19.06 3.42
C SER A 170 8.47 19.69 4.78
N GLU A 171 7.64 20.75 4.81
CA GLU A 171 7.34 21.54 6.01
C GLU A 171 5.83 21.74 6.14
N LYS A 172 5.34 21.81 7.38
CA LYS A 172 3.92 21.98 7.71
C LYS A 172 3.38 23.30 7.18
N GLU A 173 4.12 24.39 7.36
CA GLU A 173 3.68 25.74 6.99
C GLU A 173 3.42 25.85 5.47
N GLU A 174 4.27 25.23 4.64
CA GLU A 174 4.08 25.17 3.20
C GLU A 174 2.82 24.37 2.82
N PHE A 175 2.61 23.24 3.49
CA PHE A 175 1.43 22.40 3.30
C PHE A 175 0.14 23.17 3.65
N LEU A 176 0.07 23.80 4.83
CA LEU A 176 -1.10 24.54 5.28
C LEU A 176 -1.43 25.70 4.34
N GLN A 177 -0.41 26.45 3.89
CA GLN A 177 -0.61 27.54 2.94
C GLN A 177 -1.13 27.04 1.59
N ALA A 178 -0.59 25.93 1.08
CA ALA A 178 -1.00 25.36 -0.19
C ALA A 178 -2.41 24.76 -0.17
N GLN A 179 -2.77 24.08 0.93
CA GLN A 179 -4.11 23.50 1.13
C GLN A 179 -5.14 24.51 1.62
N GLN A 180 -4.70 25.71 2.01
CA GLN A 180 -5.54 26.74 2.65
C GLN A 180 -6.21 26.24 3.95
N TRP A 181 -5.50 25.40 4.70
CA TRP A 181 -5.97 24.88 5.99
C TRP A 181 -5.51 25.78 7.13
N SER A 182 -6.37 25.95 8.11
CA SER A 182 -6.02 26.47 9.42
C SER A 182 -5.25 25.42 10.24
N GLU A 183 -4.56 25.88 11.29
CA GLU A 183 -3.91 24.95 12.23
C GLU A 183 -4.94 24.05 12.94
N GLU A 184 -6.13 24.58 13.23
CA GLU A 184 -7.22 23.81 13.86
C GLU A 184 -7.71 22.67 12.95
N GLU A 185 -8.01 22.97 11.68
CA GLU A 185 -8.41 21.94 10.70
C GLU A 185 -7.34 20.86 10.52
N TYR A 186 -6.06 21.26 10.54
CA TYR A 186 -4.95 20.32 10.47
C TYR A 186 -4.87 19.41 11.69
N GLN A 187 -4.98 19.98 12.90
CA GLN A 187 -4.97 19.19 14.14
C GLN A 187 -6.16 18.24 14.21
N ASP A 188 -7.36 18.70 13.87
CA ASP A 188 -8.57 17.86 13.82
C ASP A 188 -8.37 16.70 12.84
N LYS A 189 -7.81 16.99 11.66
CA LYS A 189 -7.58 15.95 10.66
C LYS A 189 -6.56 14.92 11.12
N ILE A 190 -5.50 15.35 11.78
CA ILE A 190 -4.51 14.46 12.37
C ILE A 190 -5.17 13.55 13.41
N GLN A 191 -5.94 14.12 14.33
CA GLN A 191 -6.56 13.36 15.42
C GLN A 191 -7.53 12.31 14.87
N GLU A 192 -8.41 12.71 13.95
CA GLU A 192 -9.33 11.79 13.26
C GLU A 192 -8.57 10.65 12.57
N THR A 193 -7.54 10.99 11.79
CA THR A 193 -6.78 10.00 11.01
C THR A 193 -5.92 9.10 11.91
N ALA A 194 -5.41 9.61 13.03
CA ALA A 194 -4.65 8.83 14.01
C ALA A 194 -5.54 7.78 14.70
N LEU A 195 -6.77 8.15 15.07
CA LEU A 195 -7.74 7.21 15.64
C LEU A 195 -8.14 6.13 14.64
N GLU A 196 -8.33 6.48 13.37
CA GLU A 196 -8.60 5.49 12.31
C GLU A 196 -7.41 4.55 12.08
N LEU A 197 -6.18 5.08 12.08
CA LEU A 197 -4.96 4.28 12.00
C LEU A 197 -4.84 3.31 13.18
N LEU A 198 -5.12 3.77 14.41
CA LEU A 198 -5.13 2.92 15.60
C LEU A 198 -6.18 1.82 15.52
N LYS A 199 -7.40 2.16 15.13
CA LYS A 199 -8.47 1.16 14.93
C LYS A 199 -8.02 0.08 13.96
N GLN A 200 -7.42 0.48 12.83
CA GLN A 200 -6.86 -0.47 11.87
C GLN A 200 -5.77 -1.35 12.51
N MET A 201 -4.83 -0.76 13.24
CA MET A 201 -3.74 -1.50 13.90
C MET A 201 -4.28 -2.53 14.90
N TYR A 202 -5.23 -2.14 15.75
CA TYR A 202 -5.82 -3.03 16.75
C TYR A 202 -6.70 -4.12 16.12
N VAL A 203 -7.42 -3.83 15.03
CA VAL A 203 -8.15 -4.87 14.27
C VAL A 203 -7.18 -5.91 13.72
N ILE A 204 -6.08 -5.48 13.11
CA ILE A 204 -5.07 -6.37 12.55
C ILE A 204 -4.42 -7.21 13.64
N GLN A 205 -4.03 -6.59 14.76
CA GLN A 205 -3.48 -7.30 15.91
C GLN A 205 -4.48 -8.32 16.48
N ALA A 206 -5.74 -7.93 16.68
CA ALA A 206 -6.73 -8.84 17.23
C ALA A 206 -6.97 -10.07 16.34
N ILE A 207 -7.02 -9.88 15.01
CA ILE A 207 -7.15 -11.01 14.07
C ILE A 207 -5.88 -11.87 14.09
N ALA A 208 -4.69 -11.24 14.09
CA ALA A 208 -3.43 -11.98 14.09
C ALA A 208 -3.25 -12.82 15.36
N GLU A 209 -3.59 -12.29 16.54
CA GLU A 209 -3.56 -13.03 17.80
C GLU A 209 -4.58 -14.17 17.82
N ALA A 210 -5.82 -13.92 17.37
CA ALA A 210 -6.89 -14.92 17.38
C ALA A 210 -6.60 -16.12 16.45
N GLU A 211 -5.95 -15.85 15.32
CA GLU A 211 -5.70 -16.84 14.26
C GLU A 211 -4.25 -17.38 14.29
N GLY A 212 -3.43 -16.96 15.26
CA GLY A 212 -2.04 -17.42 15.39
C GLY A 212 -1.13 -16.98 14.24
N LEU A 213 -1.34 -15.76 13.72
CA LEU A 213 -0.62 -15.19 12.59
C LEU A 213 0.52 -14.26 13.00
N GLU A 214 0.74 -14.04 14.31
CA GLU A 214 1.83 -13.17 14.78
C GLU A 214 3.20 -13.65 14.26
N PRO A 215 4.01 -12.74 13.66
CA PRO A 215 5.40 -13.04 13.37
C PRO A 215 6.18 -13.34 14.65
N THR A 216 7.23 -14.13 14.53
CA THR A 216 8.06 -14.60 15.65
C THR A 216 9.49 -14.07 15.55
N GLU A 217 10.18 -14.03 16.71
CA GLU A 217 11.60 -13.66 16.77
C GLU A 217 12.50 -14.60 15.96
N ALA A 218 12.13 -15.87 15.84
CA ALA A 218 12.86 -16.83 15.02
C ALA A 218 12.81 -16.44 13.54
N GLU A 219 11.63 -16.03 13.05
CA GLU A 219 11.44 -15.59 11.66
C GLU A 219 12.17 -14.27 11.40
N ALA A 220 12.17 -13.34 12.36
CA ALA A 220 12.95 -12.10 12.24
C ALA A 220 14.46 -12.36 12.17
N ALA A 221 14.96 -13.36 12.91
CA ALA A 221 16.36 -13.78 12.86
C ALA A 221 16.71 -14.45 11.52
N GLU A 222 15.81 -15.28 10.97
CA GLU A 222 15.96 -15.87 9.63
C GLU A 222 15.95 -14.82 8.51
N ALA A 223 15.18 -13.74 8.69
CA ALA A 223 15.19 -12.58 7.80
C ALA A 223 16.40 -11.65 8.00
N GLU A 224 17.36 -12.03 8.85
CA GLU A 224 18.58 -11.29 9.16
C GLU A 224 18.33 -9.86 9.69
N ILE A 225 17.20 -9.64 10.39
CA ILE A 225 16.84 -8.33 10.94
C ILE A 225 17.55 -8.07 12.27
N ALA A 226 18.70 -7.40 12.19
CA ALA A 226 19.57 -7.19 13.34
C ALA A 226 19.17 -5.99 14.22
N ASP A 227 18.64 -4.92 13.64
CA ASP A 227 18.27 -3.69 14.35
C ASP A 227 16.87 -3.77 14.96
N GLU A 228 16.70 -3.21 16.16
CA GLU A 228 15.43 -3.25 16.91
C GLU A 228 14.31 -2.47 16.19
N LYS A 229 14.61 -1.32 15.59
CA LYS A 229 13.62 -0.51 14.88
C LYS A 229 13.22 -1.18 13.56
N ASP A 230 14.19 -1.71 12.83
CA ASP A 230 13.92 -2.47 11.61
C ASP A 230 13.11 -3.74 11.90
N ARG A 231 13.32 -4.32 13.09
CA ARG A 231 12.53 -5.45 13.59
C ARG A 231 11.09 -5.06 13.86
N GLU A 232 10.83 -4.03 14.64
CA GLU A 232 9.45 -3.56 14.89
C GLU A 232 8.69 -3.28 13.59
N GLU A 233 9.36 -2.63 12.62
CA GLU A 233 8.81 -2.34 11.30
C GLU A 233 8.51 -3.62 10.50
N TRP A 234 9.42 -4.60 10.56
CA TRP A 234 9.26 -5.90 9.91
C TRP A 234 8.10 -6.68 10.52
N PHE A 235 8.01 -6.77 11.85
CA PHE A 235 6.90 -7.44 12.54
C PHE A 235 5.56 -6.81 12.15
N ARG A 236 5.49 -5.47 12.11
CA ARG A 236 4.28 -4.77 11.67
C ARG A 236 3.90 -5.12 10.24
N THR A 237 4.86 -5.07 9.32
CA THR A 237 4.64 -5.34 7.89
C THR A 237 4.18 -6.78 7.67
N GLU A 238 4.86 -7.72 8.32
CA GLU A 238 4.59 -9.15 8.19
C GLU A 238 3.22 -9.51 8.79
N ARG A 239 2.85 -8.94 9.94
CA ARG A 239 1.51 -9.10 10.53
C ARG A 239 0.41 -8.66 9.56
N VAL A 240 0.56 -7.48 8.97
CA VAL A 240 -0.41 -6.95 7.98
C VAL A 240 -0.51 -7.91 6.78
N SER A 241 0.63 -8.37 6.27
CA SER A 241 0.68 -9.30 5.13
C SER A 241 -0.08 -10.59 5.43
N ARG A 242 0.20 -11.23 6.57
CA ARG A 242 -0.44 -12.49 6.99
C ARG A 242 -1.93 -12.35 7.23
N VAL A 243 -2.38 -11.26 7.85
CA VAL A 243 -3.80 -10.99 8.05
C VAL A 243 -4.49 -10.81 6.70
N LYS A 244 -3.91 -10.06 5.76
CA LYS A 244 -4.47 -9.90 4.41
C LYS A 244 -4.57 -11.23 3.67
N ASP A 245 -3.52 -12.05 3.73
CA ASP A 245 -3.53 -13.38 3.12
C ASP A 245 -4.59 -14.30 3.75
N PHE A 246 -4.70 -14.29 5.07
CA PHE A 246 -5.72 -15.03 5.81
C PHE A 246 -7.13 -14.61 5.38
N LEU A 247 -7.41 -13.30 5.34
CA LEU A 247 -8.72 -12.77 4.97
C LEU A 247 -9.09 -13.12 3.53
N TYR A 248 -8.15 -13.05 2.60
CA TYR A 248 -8.38 -13.47 1.21
C TYR A 248 -8.75 -14.96 1.12
N ASN A 249 -8.04 -15.81 1.86
CA ASN A 249 -8.20 -17.27 1.77
C ASN A 249 -9.42 -17.81 2.55
N ASN A 250 -9.91 -17.07 3.55
CA ASN A 250 -11.01 -17.50 4.43
C ASN A 250 -12.36 -16.81 4.10
N ASN A 251 -12.45 -16.14 2.96
CA ASN A 251 -13.69 -15.56 2.44
C ASN A 251 -13.97 -16.05 1.02
N SER A 252 -15.23 -15.99 0.61
CA SER A 252 -15.65 -16.34 -0.74
C SER A 252 -15.46 -15.16 -1.68
N ILE A 253 -14.53 -15.29 -2.63
CA ILE A 253 -14.21 -14.25 -3.61
C ILE A 253 -14.84 -14.65 -4.94
N LYS A 254 -15.64 -13.75 -5.52
CA LYS A 254 -16.37 -13.96 -6.77
C LYS A 254 -15.96 -12.98 -7.86
#